data_AF-A0A3D3SBN6-F1
#
_entry.id   AF-A0A3D3SBN6-F1
#
_cell.length_a   1.000
_cell.length_b   1.000
_cell.length_c   1.000
_cell.angle_alpha   90.00
_cell.angle_beta   90.00
_cell.angle_gamma   90.00
#
_symmetry.space_group_name_H-M   'P 1'
#
loop_
_entity.id
_entity.type
_entity.pdbx_description
1 polymer ?
#
loop_
_entity_poly.entity_id
_entity_poly.type
_entity_poly.pdbx_seq_one_letter_code
_entity_poly.pdbx_strand_id
1 'polypeptide(L)'
;MPKKAADAATVATAKTVAPTKAAATTPAKAAADAVAPTDLSLVKSAFRPRILDIAAAILGLAAVFIVFTLVYSDSQGRLMVHITGESGEWMQPLDKAGDFEVPGPLGSTWVHIGNGSVHIESSPCPNQTCVAAGDISLANQWIACLPNEVFVSIEGSAGSEGEPDAAAY
;
A
#
# COMPACT_ATOMS: atom_id res chain seq x y z
N MET A 1 8.49 -14.92 -43.35
CA MET A 1 9.92 -15.19 -43.62
C MET A 1 10.76 -14.17 -42.85
N PRO A 2 11.88 -14.53 -42.19
CA PRO A 2 11.96 -15.60 -41.20
C PRO A 2 12.86 -15.25 -39.97
N LYS A 3 12.85 -16.15 -38.98
CA LYS A 3 13.95 -16.53 -38.04
C LYS A 3 14.21 -15.57 -36.86
N LYS A 4 14.45 -16.01 -35.62
CA LYS A 4 14.64 -17.34 -34.95
C LYS A 4 14.77 -17.00 -33.44
N ALA A 5 13.94 -17.51 -32.52
CA ALA A 5 14.13 -18.72 -31.68
C ALA A 5 15.51 -18.93 -31.03
N ALA A 6 15.53 -18.91 -29.68
CA ALA A 6 16.12 -19.89 -28.74
C ALA A 6 15.92 -19.34 -27.30
N ASP A 7 15.05 -19.89 -26.45
CA ASP A 7 15.25 -21.08 -25.56
C ASP A 7 16.22 -20.78 -24.39
N ALA A 8 16.02 -21.18 -23.13
CA ALA A 8 15.03 -22.00 -22.42
C ALA A 8 15.36 -21.95 -20.89
N ALA A 9 14.57 -22.70 -20.09
CA ALA A 9 14.72 -23.08 -18.68
C ALA A 9 13.98 -22.16 -17.66
N THR A 10 12.72 -22.43 -17.26
CA THR A 10 12.19 -23.57 -16.43
C THR A 10 12.76 -23.49 -15.00
N VAL A 11 11.95 -23.34 -13.93
CA VAL A 11 11.29 -24.45 -13.21
C VAL A 11 10.28 -23.91 -12.16
N ALA A 12 9.09 -24.55 -12.11
CA ALA A 12 8.17 -24.85 -11.00
C ALA A 12 7.67 -23.73 -10.05
N THR A 13 6.38 -23.34 -10.07
CA THR A 13 5.17 -23.98 -9.47
C THR A 13 5.16 -24.14 -7.94
N ALA A 14 4.31 -23.34 -7.27
CA ALA A 14 3.46 -23.70 -6.12
C ALA A 14 2.47 -22.53 -5.89
N LYS A 15 1.26 -22.57 -6.45
CA LYS A 15 0.02 -23.11 -5.86
C LYS A 15 -0.38 -22.47 -4.52
N THR A 16 -1.32 -21.53 -4.64
CA THR A 16 -2.48 -21.19 -3.78
C THR A 16 -2.52 -21.66 -2.32
N VAL A 17 -2.96 -20.76 -1.43
CA VAL A 17 -4.24 -20.86 -0.67
C VAL A 17 -4.41 -19.61 0.20
N ALA A 18 -5.59 -19.00 0.10
CA ALA A 18 -6.09 -17.89 0.93
C ALA A 18 -6.82 -18.47 2.18
N PRO A 19 -7.58 -17.70 2.98
CA PRO A 19 -7.25 -17.43 4.37
C PRO A 19 -8.22 -18.07 5.39
N THR A 20 -7.79 -18.27 6.63
CA THR A 20 -8.73 -18.49 7.75
C THR A 20 -8.18 -17.95 9.08
N LYS A 21 -8.76 -16.80 9.47
CA LYS A 21 -9.35 -16.49 10.78
C LYS A 21 -8.68 -17.10 12.03
N ALA A 22 -8.03 -16.27 12.83
CA ALA A 22 -7.76 -16.56 14.24
C ALA A 22 -8.37 -15.47 15.12
N ALA A 23 -9.36 -15.87 15.90
CA ALA A 23 -9.94 -15.11 17.00
C ALA A 23 -9.06 -15.22 18.25
N ALA A 24 -9.25 -14.24 19.14
CA ALA A 24 -8.67 -14.06 20.46
C ALA A 24 -8.43 -15.32 21.31
N THR A 25 -7.44 -15.26 22.21
CA THR A 25 -7.60 -15.50 23.68
C THR A 25 -6.26 -15.28 24.41
N THR A 26 -6.23 -14.36 25.36
CA THR A 26 -5.32 -14.27 26.53
C THR A 26 -6.05 -15.02 27.67
N PRO A 27 -5.42 -15.75 28.63
CA PRO A 27 -4.54 -15.14 29.62
C PRO A 27 -3.44 -16.00 30.29
N ALA A 28 -2.52 -15.26 30.92
CA ALA A 28 -1.73 -15.50 32.14
C ALA A 28 -1.60 -16.92 32.72
N LYS A 29 -0.35 -17.33 33.00
CA LYS A 29 -0.05 -18.22 34.14
C LYS A 29 1.30 -17.89 34.77
N ALA A 30 1.25 -17.44 36.01
CA ALA A 30 2.37 -17.36 36.93
C ALA A 30 2.63 -18.72 37.60
N ALA A 31 3.92 -18.99 37.81
CA ALA A 31 4.58 -19.76 38.87
C ALA A 31 4.16 -21.21 39.16
N ALA A 32 5.12 -22.13 39.01
CA ALA A 32 5.43 -23.16 40.00
C ALA A 32 6.85 -23.72 39.72
N ASP A 33 7.78 -23.36 40.59
CA ASP A 33 9.13 -23.93 40.67
C ASP A 33 9.09 -25.36 41.24
N ALA A 34 9.96 -26.24 40.73
CA ALA A 34 10.94 -27.03 41.51
C ALA A 34 11.36 -28.34 40.81
N VAL A 35 12.48 -28.30 40.08
CA VAL A 35 13.54 -29.34 40.12
C VAL A 35 14.87 -28.65 39.79
N ALA A 36 15.78 -28.58 40.76
CA ALA A 36 17.18 -28.18 40.59
C ALA A 36 18.06 -29.45 40.43
N PRO A 37 19.38 -29.38 40.18
CA PRO A 37 20.21 -28.32 39.59
C PRO A 37 21.05 -28.90 38.42
N THR A 38 21.05 -28.28 37.23
CA THR A 38 22.04 -28.63 36.21
C THR A 38 22.74 -27.37 35.75
N ASP A 39 23.81 -27.10 36.50
CA ASP A 39 25.00 -26.37 36.10
C ASP A 39 24.78 -25.04 35.35
N LEU A 40 24.42 -24.03 36.14
CA LEU A 40 24.42 -22.63 35.74
C LEU A 40 25.86 -22.08 35.69
N SER A 41 26.85 -22.81 35.16
CA SER A 41 28.24 -22.33 35.18
C SER A 41 29.09 -22.64 33.94
N LEU A 42 28.51 -23.06 32.81
CA LEU A 42 29.29 -23.36 31.61
C LEU A 42 28.78 -22.80 30.28
N VAL A 43 27.99 -21.72 30.31
CA VAL A 43 27.86 -20.83 29.14
C VAL A 43 28.08 -19.38 29.54
N LYS A 44 29.09 -19.11 30.38
CA LYS A 44 29.72 -17.78 30.33
C LYS A 44 30.66 -17.78 29.14
N SER A 45 30.06 -17.76 27.94
CA SER A 45 30.76 -17.43 26.71
C SER A 45 31.39 -16.07 26.94
N ALA A 46 32.69 -16.07 27.24
CA ALA A 46 33.50 -14.88 27.22
C ALA A 46 33.66 -14.48 25.76
N PHE A 47 32.57 -13.94 25.18
CA PHE A 47 32.61 -13.27 23.91
C PHE A 47 33.55 -12.09 24.13
N ARG A 48 34.81 -12.27 23.72
CA ARG A 48 35.78 -11.20 23.52
C ARG A 48 35.67 -10.87 22.04
N PRO A 49 34.59 -10.17 21.61
CA PRO A 49 34.53 -9.76 20.24
C PRO A 49 35.78 -8.93 19.99
N ARG A 50 36.55 -9.28 18.96
CA ARG A 50 37.58 -8.35 18.52
C ARG A 50 36.85 -7.08 18.08
N ILE A 51 37.55 -5.95 18.12
CA ILE A 51 36.98 -4.66 17.67
C ILE A 51 36.39 -4.81 16.26
N LEU A 52 36.98 -5.68 15.43
CA LEU A 52 36.49 -6.06 14.10
C LEU A 52 35.15 -6.82 14.11
N ASP A 53 34.90 -7.72 15.07
CA ASP A 53 33.65 -8.46 15.18
C ASP A 53 32.50 -7.53 15.60
N ILE A 54 32.76 -6.61 16.54
CA ILE A 54 31.78 -5.58 16.92
C ILE A 54 31.51 -4.66 15.72
N ALA A 55 32.55 -4.21 15.02
CA ALA A 55 32.40 -3.36 13.85
C ALA A 55 31.58 -4.04 12.74
N ALA A 56 31.84 -5.33 12.47
CA ALA A 56 31.08 -6.10 11.49
C ALA A 56 29.61 -6.27 11.90
N ALA A 57 29.33 -6.53 13.18
CA ALA A 57 27.96 -6.65 13.68
C ALA A 57 27.19 -5.32 13.58
N ILE A 58 27.82 -4.20 13.95
CA ILE A 58 27.22 -2.86 13.83
C ILE A 58 26.96 -2.52 12.35
N LEU A 59 27.92 -2.80 11.47
CA LEU A 59 27.79 -2.50 10.04
C LEU A 59 26.66 -3.32 9.40
N GLY A 60 26.53 -4.60 9.78
CA GLY A 60 25.41 -5.45 9.36
C GLY A 60 24.07 -4.91 9.85
N LEU A 61 23.97 -4.53 11.13
CA LEU A 61 22.75 -3.96 11.70
C LEU A 61 22.37 -2.63 11.02
N ALA A 62 23.36 -1.76 10.78
CA ALA A 62 23.16 -0.49 10.09
C ALA A 62 22.70 -0.70 8.64
N ALA A 63 23.28 -1.66 7.92
CA ALA A 63 22.85 -1.98 6.56
C ALA A 63 21.40 -2.47 6.51
N VAL A 64 21.01 -3.37 7.43
CA VAL A 64 19.62 -3.84 7.55
C VAL A 64 18.68 -2.68 7.89
N PHE A 65 19.07 -1.83 8.84
CA PHE A 65 18.29 -0.66 9.22
C PHE A 65 18.10 0.32 8.06
N ILE A 66 19.16 0.61 7.29
CA ILE A 66 19.08 1.49 6.12
C ILE A 66 18.12 0.91 5.07
N VAL A 67 18.28 -0.37 4.69
CA VAL A 67 17.37 -1.01 3.72
C VAL A 67 15.93 -0.99 4.24
N PHE A 68 15.72 -1.25 5.52
CA PHE A 68 14.41 -1.16 6.15
C PHE A 68 13.83 0.26 6.02
N THR A 69 14.60 1.30 6.37
CA THR A 69 14.11 2.68 6.20
C THR A 69 13.78 3.01 4.76
N LEU A 70 14.61 2.60 3.79
CA LEU A 70 14.36 2.89 2.37
C LEU A 70 13.11 2.18 1.83
N VAL A 71 12.82 0.95 2.28
CA VAL A 71 11.64 0.20 1.85
C VAL A 71 10.36 0.71 2.52
N TYR A 72 10.44 1.16 3.78
CA TYR A 72 9.26 1.52 4.56
C TYR A 72 8.99 3.04 4.65
N SER A 73 9.91 3.90 4.16
CA SER A 73 9.76 5.37 4.20
C SER A 73 8.63 5.93 3.31
N ASP A 74 7.93 5.10 2.55
CA ASP A 74 6.95 5.52 1.54
C ASP A 74 5.49 5.57 2.06
N SER A 75 5.28 5.57 3.38
CA SER A 75 3.95 5.23 3.96
C SER A 75 3.32 6.25 4.92
N GLN A 76 3.92 7.42 5.11
CA GLN A 76 3.34 8.46 5.98
C GLN A 76 2.64 9.54 5.13
N GLY A 77 1.32 9.43 4.97
CA GLY A 77 0.47 10.52 4.45
C GLY A 77 0.36 10.63 2.93
N ARG A 78 0.53 9.53 2.18
CA ARG A 78 0.28 9.56 0.73
C ARG A 78 -1.21 9.62 0.43
N LEU A 79 -1.57 10.51 -0.49
CA LEU A 79 -2.92 10.61 -1.04
C LEU A 79 -3.13 9.45 -2.03
N MET A 80 -4.22 8.73 -1.82
CA MET A 80 -4.64 7.60 -2.63
C MET A 80 -5.90 7.99 -3.40
N VAL A 81 -5.88 7.83 -4.71
CA VAL A 81 -7.06 7.98 -5.55
C VAL A 81 -7.81 6.65 -5.52
N HIS A 82 -9.05 6.69 -5.05
CA HIS A 82 -9.98 5.58 -5.07
C HIS A 82 -11.01 5.81 -6.19
N ILE A 83 -11.01 4.92 -7.17
CA ILE A 83 -11.90 4.93 -8.32
C ILE A 83 -12.84 3.74 -8.20
N THR A 84 -14.15 3.98 -8.25
CA THR A 84 -15.19 2.96 -8.22
C THR A 84 -15.99 3.04 -9.52
N GLY A 85 -16.25 1.89 -10.14
CA GLY A 85 -17.10 1.77 -11.31
C GLY A 85 -17.77 0.40 -11.36
N GLU A 86 -18.44 0.09 -12.47
CA GLU A 86 -19.20 -1.16 -12.61
C GLU A 86 -18.28 -2.40 -12.58
N SER A 87 -17.09 -2.30 -13.17
CA SER A 87 -16.16 -3.43 -13.23
C SER A 87 -15.30 -3.62 -11.98
N GLY A 88 -15.46 -2.76 -10.96
CA GLY A 88 -14.76 -2.88 -9.68
C GLY A 88 -14.20 -1.57 -9.14
N GLU A 89 -13.19 -1.71 -8.28
CA GLU A 89 -12.51 -0.60 -7.60
C GLU A 89 -11.02 -0.62 -7.97
N TRP A 90 -10.46 0.57 -8.15
CA TRP A 90 -9.03 0.80 -8.38
C TRP A 90 -8.50 1.76 -7.32
N MET A 91 -7.30 1.48 -6.84
CA MET A 91 -6.63 2.32 -5.85
C MET A 91 -5.22 2.62 -6.37
N GLN A 92 -4.93 3.90 -6.58
CA GLN A 92 -3.65 4.36 -7.12
C GLN A 92 -3.12 5.56 -6.31
N PRO A 93 -1.83 5.62 -5.99
CA PRO A 93 -1.23 6.81 -5.41
C PRO A 93 -1.36 8.03 -6.34
N LEU A 94 -1.73 9.19 -5.79
CA LEU A 94 -1.89 10.44 -6.54
C LEU A 94 -0.56 10.95 -7.16
N ASP A 95 0.58 10.50 -6.62
CA ASP A 95 1.92 10.81 -7.10
C ASP A 95 2.40 9.93 -8.26
N LYS A 96 1.63 8.90 -8.63
CA LYS A 96 1.93 8.03 -9.77
C LYS A 96 1.00 8.34 -10.93
N ALA A 97 1.59 8.87 -12.00
CA ALA A 97 0.84 9.13 -13.22
C ALA A 97 0.30 7.83 -13.85
N GLY A 98 -0.91 7.90 -14.41
CA GLY A 98 -1.55 6.78 -15.08
C GLY A 98 -2.94 7.12 -15.62
N ASP A 99 -3.30 6.42 -16.69
CA ASP A 99 -4.61 6.50 -17.33
C ASP A 99 -5.43 5.26 -16.99
N PHE A 100 -6.69 5.47 -16.63
CA PHE A 100 -7.60 4.39 -16.23
C PHE A 100 -8.86 4.46 -17.08
N GLU A 101 -9.14 3.37 -17.78
CA GLU A 101 -10.42 3.14 -18.42
C GLU A 101 -11.36 2.47 -17.43
N VAL A 102 -12.44 3.17 -17.06
CA VAL A 102 -13.42 2.72 -16.07
C VAL A 102 -14.75 2.45 -16.78
N PRO A 103 -15.12 1.18 -16.97
CA PRO A 103 -16.42 0.81 -17.50
C PRO A 103 -17.57 1.25 -16.57
N GLY A 104 -18.62 1.78 -17.17
CA GLY A 104 -19.90 2.03 -16.52
C GLY A 104 -21.08 1.76 -17.45
N PRO A 105 -22.33 1.91 -16.97
CA PRO A 105 -23.53 1.50 -17.70
C PRO A 105 -23.76 2.22 -19.04
N LEU A 106 -23.17 3.42 -19.23
CA LEU A 106 -23.26 4.21 -20.47
C LEU A 106 -22.02 4.02 -21.37
N GLY A 107 -20.98 3.33 -20.89
CA GLY A 107 -19.72 3.11 -21.59
C GLY A 107 -18.49 3.45 -20.74
N SER A 108 -17.32 3.50 -21.37
CA SER A 108 -16.04 3.76 -20.69
C SER A 108 -15.85 5.24 -20.32
N THR A 109 -15.54 5.52 -19.05
CA THR A 109 -15.01 6.80 -18.57
C THR A 109 -13.48 6.74 -18.53
N TRP A 110 -12.81 7.78 -19.01
CA TRP A 110 -11.35 7.92 -18.94
C TRP A 110 -10.95 8.81 -17.77
N VAL A 111 -10.18 8.27 -16.83
CA VAL A 111 -9.65 8.97 -15.66
C VAL A 111 -8.15 9.13 -15.83
N HIS A 112 -7.66 10.37 -15.76
CA HIS A 112 -6.23 10.68 -15.82
C HIS A 112 -5.72 11.07 -14.44
N ILE A 113 -4.66 10.41 -13.99
CA ILE A 113 -3.89 10.78 -12.79
C ILE A 113 -2.54 11.30 -13.26
N GLY A 114 -2.17 12.50 -12.83
CA GLY A 114 -0.91 13.13 -13.24
C GLY A 114 -0.65 14.42 -12.48
N ASN A 115 0.62 14.83 -12.36
CA ASN A 115 1.01 16.09 -11.70
C ASN A 115 0.48 16.29 -10.26
N GLY A 116 0.15 15.21 -9.55
CA GLY A 116 -0.45 15.30 -8.21
C GLY A 116 -1.92 15.69 -8.21
N SER A 117 -2.62 15.58 -9.35
CA SER A 117 -4.06 15.71 -9.47
C SER A 117 -4.68 14.51 -10.20
N VAL A 118 -6.00 14.41 -10.10
CA VAL A 118 -6.81 13.49 -10.89
C VAL A 118 -8.01 14.25 -11.47
N HIS A 119 -8.34 13.95 -12.73
CA HIS A 119 -9.55 14.44 -13.39
C HIS A 119 -10.13 13.37 -14.32
N ILE A 120 -11.38 13.59 -14.73
CA ILE A 120 -12.04 12.78 -15.75
C ILE A 120 -11.82 13.46 -17.11
N GLU A 121 -11.03 12.83 -17.98
CA GLU A 121 -10.73 13.35 -19.31
C GLU A 121 -11.94 13.25 -20.24
N SER A 122 -12.68 12.13 -20.16
CA SER A 122 -13.92 11.98 -20.93
C SER A 122 -14.88 10.97 -20.29
N SER A 123 -16.18 11.16 -20.54
CA SER A 123 -17.23 10.24 -20.10
C SER A 123 -18.41 10.28 -21.07
N PRO A 124 -19.13 9.17 -21.29
CA PRO A 124 -20.28 9.11 -22.20
C PRO A 124 -21.56 9.79 -21.66
N CYS A 125 -21.51 10.44 -20.49
CA CYS A 125 -22.68 11.06 -19.89
C CYS A 125 -23.10 12.36 -20.62
N PRO A 126 -24.41 12.65 -20.75
CA PRO A 126 -24.86 13.85 -21.47
C PRO A 126 -24.54 15.15 -20.73
N ASN A 127 -24.47 15.11 -19.41
CA ASN A 127 -24.34 16.31 -18.58
C ASN A 127 -22.89 16.82 -18.49
N GLN A 128 -21.90 15.96 -18.74
CA GLN A 128 -20.47 16.28 -18.69
C GLN A 128 -20.02 16.99 -17.40
N THR A 129 -20.77 16.86 -16.30
CA THR A 129 -20.48 17.54 -15.02
C THR A 129 -19.19 17.03 -14.38
N CYS A 130 -18.88 15.74 -14.58
CA CYS A 130 -17.65 15.12 -14.11
C CYS A 130 -16.41 15.63 -14.86
N VAL A 131 -16.51 15.86 -16.16
CA VAL A 131 -15.43 16.46 -16.97
C VAL A 131 -15.28 17.94 -16.62
N ALA A 132 -16.40 18.65 -16.46
CA ALA A 132 -16.41 20.06 -16.09
C ALA A 132 -15.90 20.35 -14.66
N ALA A 133 -15.86 19.34 -13.78
CA ALA A 133 -15.32 19.48 -12.43
C ALA A 133 -13.81 19.78 -12.43
N GLY A 134 -13.08 19.37 -13.47
CA GLY A 134 -11.65 19.60 -13.60
C GLY A 134 -10.80 18.75 -12.65
N ASP A 135 -9.62 19.25 -12.31
CA ASP A 135 -8.65 18.58 -11.46
C ASP A 135 -8.99 18.67 -9.97
N ILE A 136 -8.93 17.53 -9.28
CA ILE A 136 -8.91 17.45 -7.81
C ILE A 136 -7.54 16.96 -7.33
N SER A 137 -7.06 17.47 -6.19
CA SER A 137 -5.72 17.18 -5.67
C SER A 137 -5.63 17.11 -4.14
N LEU A 138 -6.71 17.46 -3.43
CA LEU A 138 -6.73 17.51 -1.97
C LEU A 138 -7.47 16.30 -1.38
N ALA A 139 -7.11 15.92 -0.16
CA ALA A 139 -7.83 14.90 0.60
C ALA A 139 -9.33 15.25 0.73
N ASN A 140 -10.18 14.22 0.68
CA ASN A 140 -11.64 14.31 0.75
C ASN A 140 -12.30 15.04 -0.43
N GLN A 141 -11.56 15.41 -1.47
CA GLN A 141 -12.15 15.82 -2.75
C GLN A 141 -12.62 14.61 -3.54
N TRP A 142 -13.67 14.80 -4.32
CA TRP A 142 -14.27 13.75 -5.13
C TRP A 142 -14.93 14.32 -6.39
N ILE A 143 -15.02 13.48 -7.42
CA ILE A 143 -15.74 13.74 -8.67
C ILE A 143 -16.59 12.50 -8.96
N ALA A 144 -17.86 12.72 -9.28
CA ALA A 144 -18.78 11.63 -9.63
C ALA A 144 -19.39 11.84 -11.01
N CYS A 145 -19.36 10.80 -11.84
CA CYS A 145 -20.20 10.69 -13.01
C CYS A 145 -21.44 9.86 -12.65
N LEU A 146 -22.42 10.51 -12.01
CA LEU A 146 -23.65 9.84 -11.55
C LEU A 146 -24.35 9.04 -12.66
N PRO A 147 -24.53 9.55 -13.89
CA PRO A 147 -25.22 8.77 -14.93
C PRO A 147 -24.43 7.55 -15.41
N ASN A 148 -23.09 7.57 -15.32
CA ASN A 148 -22.24 6.44 -15.70
C ASN A 148 -21.78 5.61 -14.49
N GLU A 149 -22.31 5.88 -13.29
CA GLU A 149 -21.98 5.17 -12.05
C GLU A 149 -20.47 5.07 -11.75
N VAL A 150 -19.70 6.10 -12.15
CA VAL A 150 -18.26 6.20 -11.85
C VAL A 150 -18.03 7.22 -10.75
N PHE A 151 -17.28 6.83 -9.72
CA PHE A 151 -16.92 7.67 -8.59
C PHE A 151 -15.40 7.72 -8.42
N VAL A 152 -14.84 8.92 -8.29
CA VAL A 152 -13.41 9.14 -8.06
C VAL A 152 -13.28 9.97 -6.80
N SER A 153 -12.47 9.52 -5.84
CA SER A 153 -12.20 10.25 -4.61
C SER A 153 -10.73 10.19 -4.23
N ILE A 154 -10.27 11.20 -3.49
CA ILE A 154 -8.93 11.24 -2.93
C ILE A 154 -9.03 10.95 -1.44
N GLU A 155 -8.55 9.78 -1.05
CA GLU A 155 -8.44 9.34 0.33
C GLU A 155 -7.02 9.54 0.87
N GLY A 156 -6.91 9.62 2.19
CA GLY A 156 -5.64 9.80 2.89
C GLY A 156 -5.59 11.10 3.68
N SER A 157 -4.63 11.19 4.59
CA SER A 157 -4.38 12.39 5.36
C SER A 157 -3.15 13.08 4.79
N ALA A 158 -3.36 14.20 4.09
CA ALA A 158 -2.31 15.22 4.05
C ALA A 158 -2.01 15.56 5.51
N GLY A 159 -0.73 15.60 5.91
CA GLY A 159 -0.28 15.76 7.30
C GLY A 159 -0.59 17.13 7.95
N SER A 160 -1.76 17.68 7.71
CA SER A 160 -2.32 18.85 8.36
C SER A 160 -3.78 18.54 8.68
N GLU A 161 -4.02 18.27 9.96
CA GLU A 161 -5.16 18.78 10.74
C GLU A 161 -6.26 19.42 9.87
N GLY A 162 -7.04 18.56 9.20
CA GLY A 162 -8.23 18.99 8.50
C GLY A 162 -9.26 19.33 9.57
N GLU A 163 -9.32 20.61 9.92
CA GLU A 163 -10.39 21.23 10.68
C GLU A 163 -11.74 20.69 10.13
N PRO A 164 -12.51 19.92 10.92
CA PRO A 164 -13.81 19.49 10.49
C PRO A 164 -14.74 20.71 10.48
N ASP A 165 -15.10 21.19 9.29
CA ASP A 165 -16.15 22.19 9.09
C ASP A 165 -17.50 21.63 9.53
N ALA A 166 -17.77 21.74 10.83
CA ALA A 166 -19.08 21.51 11.43
C ALA A 166 -19.98 22.72 11.13
N ALA A 167 -20.43 22.84 9.89
CA ALA A 167 -21.54 23.71 9.51
C ALA A 167 -22.78 22.84 9.22
N ALA A 168 -23.31 22.22 10.27
CA ALA A 168 -24.68 21.72 10.28
C ALA A 168 -25.58 22.84 10.78
N TYR A 169 -26.35 23.43 9.87
CA TYR A 169 -27.50 24.29 10.14
C TYR A 169 -28.81 23.52 9.97
#